data_AF-A0A285HT98-F1
#
_entry.id   AF-A0A285HT98-F1
#
_cell.length_a   1.000
_cell.length_b   1.000
_cell.length_c   1.000
_cell.angle_alpha   90.00
_cell.angle_beta   90.00
_cell.angle_gamma   90.00
#
_symmetry.space_group_name_H-M   'P 1'
#
loop_
_entity.id
_entity.type
_entity.pdbx_description
1 polymer ?
#
loop_
_entity_poly.entity_id
_entity_poly.type
_entity_poly.pdbx_seq_one_letter_code
_entity_poly.pdbx_strand_id
1 'polypeptide(L)'
;MLRTARAVTALLALGITLLWAPAAMSATTLTVAQAISGQSGTGTVRGYVVGEPTATSTVRTSGFTGDTALALADSSTETNTANMLYVQITTSYRSAFGLRTNPGLMRTAITVTGTLTAYFSHPGLKSPTAMSKGTTTPPADDYYAAAAGKSGAALKSSLHTIISNGMTKLSYDAVWNALKVTDQDPANAANVILLYSGASRAKTLNGGNAGNWNREHVWAKSHGDFGTATGPGTDLHHLRPEDVAVNALRDNKDFDTGGSAATGAPGNYTDADSWEPRNAVKGDVARMIFYMAVRYEGDDAWPDLEVDNATTGGSAPRLGKLSALLQWNTQDPPDAAERNRNQIIYTSYQHNRNPFIDHPEWAASIFG
;
A
#
# COMPACT_ATOMS: atom_id res chain seq x y z
N MET A 1 -88.32 -8.45 -23.33
CA MET A 1 -87.14 -8.72 -24.16
C MET A 1 -86.48 -7.40 -24.54
N LEU A 2 -85.43 -6.97 -23.84
CA LEU A 2 -84.25 -6.28 -24.39
C LEU A 2 -83.29 -6.01 -23.23
N ARG A 3 -82.04 -6.46 -23.39
CA ARG A 3 -80.95 -6.33 -22.42
C ARG A 3 -80.34 -4.94 -22.53
N THR A 4 -80.16 -4.24 -21.41
CA THR A 4 -79.27 -3.09 -21.29
C THR A 4 -77.98 -3.52 -20.59
N ALA A 5 -76.88 -3.51 -21.34
CA ALA A 5 -75.54 -3.70 -20.82
C ALA A 5 -75.07 -2.44 -20.09
N ARG A 6 -74.56 -2.57 -18.87
CA ARG A 6 -73.72 -1.56 -18.21
C ARG A 6 -72.37 -2.18 -17.93
N ALA A 7 -71.34 -1.55 -18.50
CA ALA A 7 -69.94 -1.86 -18.26
C ALA A 7 -69.57 -1.59 -16.80
N VAL A 8 -68.86 -2.52 -16.17
CA VAL A 8 -68.16 -2.31 -14.90
C VAL A 8 -66.68 -2.57 -15.16
N THR A 9 -65.89 -1.52 -15.00
CA THR A 9 -64.44 -1.49 -15.13
C THR A 9 -63.81 -2.29 -14.00
N ALA A 10 -63.04 -3.34 -14.30
CA ALA A 10 -62.26 -4.08 -13.32
C ALA A 10 -60.87 -3.44 -13.19
N LEU A 11 -60.56 -2.85 -12.03
CA LEU A 11 -59.20 -2.48 -11.64
C LEU A 11 -58.53 -3.71 -11.01
N LEU A 12 -57.48 -4.23 -11.66
CA LEU A 12 -56.62 -5.29 -11.13
C LEU A 12 -55.48 -4.63 -10.33
N ALA A 13 -55.51 -4.73 -9.00
CA ALA A 13 -54.39 -4.34 -8.14
C ALA A 13 -53.55 -5.58 -7.81
N LEU A 14 -52.37 -5.68 -8.43
CA LEU A 14 -51.41 -6.76 -8.18
C LEU A 14 -50.54 -6.39 -6.97
N GLY A 15 -50.85 -6.97 -5.80
CA GLY A 15 -50.03 -6.84 -4.60
C GLY A 15 -48.80 -7.74 -4.68
N ILE A 16 -47.61 -7.14 -4.83
CA ILE A 16 -46.33 -7.86 -4.73
C ILE A 16 -45.94 -7.87 -3.25
N THR A 17 -46.06 -9.02 -2.59
CA THR A 17 -45.46 -9.25 -1.27
C THR A 17 -43.97 -9.55 -1.46
N LEU A 18 -43.10 -8.57 -1.20
CA LEU A 18 -41.68 -8.82 -1.05
C LEU A 18 -41.44 -9.59 0.26
N LEU A 19 -41.12 -10.88 0.12
CA LEU A 19 -40.52 -11.67 1.20
C LEU A 19 -39.11 -11.12 1.46
N TRP A 20 -38.95 -10.39 2.56
CA TRP A 20 -37.65 -9.97 3.06
C TRP A 20 -36.97 -11.18 3.70
N ALA A 21 -36.02 -11.79 2.99
CA ALA A 21 -35.11 -12.74 3.61
C ALA A 21 -34.13 -11.93 4.49
N PRO A 22 -33.95 -12.29 5.77
CA PRO A 22 -32.92 -11.63 6.57
C PRO A 22 -31.56 -11.92 5.93
N ALA A 23 -30.80 -10.86 5.65
CA ALA A 23 -29.41 -10.97 5.30
C ALA A 23 -28.69 -11.75 6.43
N ALA A 24 -27.91 -12.75 6.07
CA ALA A 24 -27.05 -13.43 7.03
C ALA A 24 -26.12 -12.39 7.68
N MET A 25 -26.24 -12.21 9.00
CA MET A 25 -25.27 -11.41 9.75
C MET A 25 -23.89 -12.04 9.55
N SER A 26 -22.98 -11.33 8.90
CA SER A 26 -21.57 -11.73 8.89
C SER A 26 -21.09 -11.79 10.33
N ALA A 27 -20.49 -12.91 10.74
CA ALA A 27 -19.82 -13.00 12.03
C ALA A 27 -18.77 -11.88 12.11
N THR A 28 -18.79 -11.09 13.19
CA THR A 28 -17.82 -10.02 13.42
C THR A 28 -16.43 -10.62 13.59
N THR A 29 -15.47 -10.22 12.76
CA THR A 29 -14.07 -10.60 12.90
C THR A 29 -13.46 -9.90 14.12
N LEU A 30 -12.92 -10.68 15.05
CA LEU A 30 -12.25 -10.22 16.26
C LEU A 30 -10.77 -9.93 15.98
N THR A 31 -10.22 -8.96 16.71
CA THR A 31 -8.77 -8.82 16.89
C THR A 31 -8.23 -9.94 17.78
N VAL A 32 -6.92 -10.12 17.83
CA VAL A 32 -6.27 -11.06 18.75
C VAL A 32 -6.55 -10.67 20.20
N ALA A 33 -6.43 -9.39 20.57
CA ALA A 33 -6.72 -8.92 21.91
C ALA A 33 -8.18 -9.19 22.33
N GLN A 34 -9.15 -9.00 21.41
CA GLN A 34 -10.56 -9.30 21.67
C GLN A 34 -10.81 -10.81 21.82
N ALA A 35 -10.12 -11.64 21.04
CA ALA A 35 -10.20 -13.09 21.16
C ALA A 35 -9.60 -13.61 22.49
N ILE A 36 -8.53 -12.97 22.96
CA ILE A 36 -7.88 -13.25 24.25
C ILE A 36 -8.79 -12.85 25.42
N SER A 37 -9.49 -11.71 25.35
CA SER A 37 -10.39 -11.29 26.43
C SER A 37 -11.70 -12.09 26.47
N GLY A 38 -12.20 -12.56 25.31
CA GLY A 38 -13.46 -13.28 25.21
C GLY A 38 -13.39 -14.78 25.53
N GLN A 39 -12.33 -15.48 25.10
CA GLN A 39 -12.01 -16.91 25.33
C GLN A 39 -13.19 -17.88 25.50
N SER A 40 -14.24 -17.73 24.68
CA SER A 40 -15.44 -18.55 24.75
C SER A 40 -16.16 -18.61 23.40
N GLY A 41 -16.89 -19.70 23.19
CA GLY A 41 -17.69 -19.90 21.99
C GLY A 41 -16.87 -20.10 20.71
N THR A 42 -17.50 -19.82 19.56
CA THR A 42 -16.85 -19.83 18.24
C THR A 42 -16.58 -18.39 17.83
N GLY A 43 -15.39 -18.11 17.31
CA GLY A 43 -14.99 -16.78 16.85
C GLY A 43 -14.17 -16.83 15.57
N THR A 44 -14.29 -15.78 14.77
CA THR A 44 -13.43 -15.49 13.63
C THR A 44 -12.40 -14.46 14.08
N VAL A 45 -11.11 -14.78 14.02
CA VAL A 45 -10.01 -13.93 14.50
C VAL A 45 -9.10 -13.59 13.33
N ARG A 46 -8.69 -12.32 13.22
CA ARG A 46 -7.64 -11.88 12.30
C ARG A 46 -6.40 -11.47 13.10
N GLY A 47 -5.22 -11.92 12.68
CA GLY A 47 -3.95 -11.55 13.32
C GLY A 47 -2.72 -11.94 12.47
N TYR A 48 -1.57 -11.39 12.81
CA TYR A 48 -0.28 -11.70 12.18
C TYR A 48 0.34 -12.95 12.79
N VAL A 49 0.89 -13.82 11.94
CA VAL A 49 1.67 -14.97 12.39
C VAL A 49 3.00 -14.49 12.97
N VAL A 50 3.19 -14.66 14.27
CA VAL A 50 4.40 -14.21 15.00
C VAL A 50 5.28 -15.35 15.52
N GLY A 51 4.89 -16.62 15.29
CA GLY A 51 5.76 -17.77 15.50
C GLY A 51 5.04 -19.10 15.70
N GLU A 52 5.82 -20.12 16.07
CA GLU A 52 5.36 -21.46 16.45
C GLU A 52 5.37 -21.58 17.99
N PRO A 53 4.21 -21.68 18.66
CA PRO A 53 4.16 -21.93 20.09
C PRO A 53 4.57 -23.38 20.37
N THR A 54 5.47 -23.56 21.33
CA THR A 54 6.01 -24.87 21.72
C THR A 54 5.74 -25.21 23.19
N ALA A 55 5.38 -24.21 24.00
CA ALA A 55 4.95 -24.32 25.38
C ALA A 55 4.11 -23.09 25.76
N THR A 56 3.58 -23.05 26.98
CA THR A 56 2.69 -21.98 27.48
C THR A 56 3.23 -20.57 27.28
N SER A 57 4.54 -20.36 27.44
CA SER A 57 5.19 -19.05 27.35
C SER A 57 6.37 -19.05 26.36
N THR A 58 6.42 -20.02 25.45
CA THR A 58 7.54 -20.18 24.51
C THR A 58 7.04 -20.24 23.09
N VAL A 59 7.49 -19.28 22.28
CA VAL A 59 7.19 -19.17 20.85
C VAL A 59 8.51 -19.11 20.08
N ARG A 60 8.71 -20.05 19.16
CA ARG A 60 9.84 -20.03 18.22
C ARG A 60 9.53 -19.06 17.08
N THR A 61 10.47 -18.20 16.75
CA THR A 61 10.37 -17.23 15.64
C THR A 61 11.19 -17.66 14.41
N SER A 62 11.99 -18.72 14.54
CA SER A 62 12.78 -19.35 13.48
C SER A 62 13.07 -20.81 13.84
N GLY A 63 13.61 -21.59 12.89
CA GLY A 63 13.95 -22.99 13.13
C GLY A 63 12.74 -23.87 13.46
N PHE A 64 11.63 -23.64 12.76
CA PHE A 64 10.34 -24.26 13.07
C PHE A 64 10.40 -25.78 13.01
N THR A 65 9.81 -26.43 14.02
CA THR A 65 9.88 -27.88 14.22
C THR A 65 8.58 -28.60 13.90
N GLY A 66 7.47 -27.86 13.82
CA GLY A 66 6.14 -28.41 13.65
C GLY A 66 5.25 -27.60 12.72
N ASP A 67 4.20 -28.27 12.24
CA ASP A 67 3.15 -27.70 11.39
C ASP A 67 1.79 -27.66 12.13
N THR A 68 1.81 -27.73 13.45
CA THR A 68 0.60 -28.01 14.25
C THR A 68 0.02 -26.80 14.97
N ALA A 69 0.77 -25.70 15.07
CA ALA A 69 0.34 -24.52 15.81
C ALA A 69 0.95 -23.22 15.26
N LEU A 70 0.22 -22.11 15.42
CA LEU A 70 0.67 -20.75 15.15
C LEU A 70 0.39 -19.86 16.36
N ALA A 71 1.25 -18.90 16.62
CA ALA A 71 0.98 -17.77 17.49
C ALA A 71 0.53 -16.61 16.61
N LEU A 72 -0.65 -16.06 16.88
CA LEU A 72 -1.15 -14.85 16.23
C LEU A 72 -1.06 -13.67 17.18
N ALA A 73 -0.76 -12.48 16.66
CA ALA A 73 -0.80 -11.22 17.39
C ALA A 73 -1.46 -10.11 16.54
N ASP A 74 -1.90 -9.04 17.19
CA ASP A 74 -2.42 -7.86 16.47
C ASP A 74 -1.32 -7.11 15.71
N SER A 75 -0.06 -7.20 16.16
CA SER A 75 1.12 -6.66 15.47
C SER A 75 2.01 -7.76 14.89
N SER A 76 2.55 -7.52 13.68
CA SER A 76 3.48 -8.45 13.02
C SER A 76 4.86 -8.59 13.68
N THR A 77 5.19 -7.68 14.61
CA THR A 77 6.46 -7.66 15.34
C THR A 77 6.30 -7.96 16.82
N GLU A 78 5.10 -8.37 17.27
CA GLU A 78 4.85 -8.70 18.67
C GLU A 78 5.79 -9.82 19.15
N THR A 79 6.35 -9.63 20.34
CA THR A 79 7.25 -10.58 21.02
C THR A 79 6.76 -10.98 22.40
N ASN A 80 5.86 -10.20 23.00
CA ASN A 80 5.25 -10.50 24.29
C ASN A 80 4.21 -11.60 24.11
N THR A 81 4.49 -12.78 24.68
CA THR A 81 3.62 -13.96 24.56
C THR A 81 2.23 -13.76 25.15
N ALA A 82 2.08 -12.89 26.16
CA ALA A 82 0.78 -12.56 26.75
C ALA A 82 -0.20 -11.89 25.76
N ASN A 83 0.33 -11.28 24.70
CA ASN A 83 -0.44 -10.62 23.65
C ASN A 83 -0.73 -11.54 22.44
N MET A 84 -0.44 -12.85 22.56
CA MET A 84 -0.57 -13.80 21.46
C MET A 84 -1.74 -14.76 21.66
N LEU A 85 -2.46 -15.07 20.58
CA LEU A 85 -3.45 -16.14 20.56
C LEU A 85 -2.84 -17.39 19.94
N TYR A 86 -2.87 -18.53 20.64
CA TYR A 86 -2.32 -19.78 20.12
C TYR A 86 -3.37 -20.55 19.33
N VAL A 87 -3.12 -20.72 18.04
CA VAL A 87 -4.02 -21.33 17.07
C VAL A 87 -3.58 -22.75 16.74
N GLN A 88 -4.48 -23.72 16.89
CA GLN A 88 -4.28 -25.08 16.41
C GLN A 88 -4.37 -25.15 14.88
N ILE A 89 -3.44 -25.87 14.24
CA ILE A 89 -3.53 -26.22 12.82
C ILE A 89 -3.91 -27.70 12.68
N THR A 90 -5.16 -27.97 12.29
CA THR A 90 -5.65 -29.32 12.02
C THR A 90 -5.06 -29.85 10.71
N THR A 91 -5.08 -31.17 10.52
CA THR A 91 -4.40 -31.87 9.42
C THR A 91 -4.69 -31.27 8.04
N SER A 92 -5.93 -30.85 7.77
CA SER A 92 -6.34 -30.24 6.49
C SER A 92 -5.65 -28.91 6.18
N TYR A 93 -5.18 -28.17 7.19
CA TYR A 93 -4.57 -26.84 7.03
C TYR A 93 -3.03 -26.87 7.12
N ARG A 94 -2.42 -27.97 7.58
CA ARG A 94 -0.96 -28.03 7.86
C ARG A 94 -0.09 -27.72 6.65
N SER A 95 -0.44 -28.25 5.48
CA SER A 95 0.32 -28.01 4.25
C SER A 95 0.32 -26.54 3.82
N ALA A 96 -0.74 -25.78 4.15
CA ALA A 96 -0.90 -24.39 3.74
C ALA A 96 -0.48 -23.37 4.80
N PHE A 97 -0.56 -23.73 6.08
CA PHE A 97 -0.40 -22.83 7.23
C PHE A 97 0.69 -23.24 8.23
N GLY A 98 1.18 -24.48 8.20
CA GLY A 98 2.24 -24.93 9.11
C GLY A 98 3.57 -24.23 8.85
N LEU A 99 4.23 -23.72 9.90
CA LEU A 99 5.45 -22.91 9.78
C LEU A 99 6.69 -23.71 9.41
N ARG A 100 6.77 -25.01 9.74
CA ARG A 100 7.86 -25.87 9.27
C ARG A 100 7.80 -26.05 7.74
N THR A 101 6.60 -26.19 7.19
CA THR A 101 6.37 -26.31 5.75
C THR A 101 6.38 -24.95 5.03
N ASN A 102 5.88 -23.90 5.69
CA ASN A 102 5.69 -22.57 5.12
C ASN A 102 6.34 -21.48 6.00
N PRO A 103 7.67 -21.45 6.17
CA PRO A 103 8.35 -20.50 7.04
C PRO A 103 8.12 -19.04 6.64
N GLY A 104 7.83 -18.77 5.35
CA GLY A 104 7.49 -17.45 4.83
C GLY A 104 6.14 -16.88 5.30
N LEU A 105 5.34 -17.64 6.06
CA LEU A 105 4.11 -17.13 6.67
C LEU A 105 4.36 -16.20 7.86
N MET A 106 5.57 -16.20 8.41
CA MET A 106 5.94 -15.22 9.44
C MET A 106 5.58 -13.81 8.99
N ARG A 107 4.99 -13.03 9.91
CA ARG A 107 4.51 -11.66 9.69
C ARG A 107 3.37 -11.53 8.68
N THR A 108 2.78 -12.63 8.23
CA THR A 108 1.60 -12.60 7.36
C THR A 108 0.34 -12.54 8.21
N ALA A 109 -0.60 -11.65 7.86
CA ALA A 109 -1.93 -11.68 8.44
C ALA A 109 -2.66 -12.95 7.99
N ILE A 110 -3.37 -13.61 8.90
CA ILE A 110 -4.31 -14.67 8.56
C ILE A 110 -5.64 -14.42 9.28
N THR A 111 -6.69 -15.00 8.73
CA THR A 111 -8.00 -15.06 9.38
C THR A 111 -8.34 -16.51 9.67
N VAL A 112 -8.74 -16.78 10.92
CA VAL A 112 -9.02 -18.12 11.41
C VAL A 112 -10.36 -18.12 12.13
N THR A 113 -11.25 -19.04 11.76
CA THR A 113 -12.51 -19.28 12.48
C THR A 113 -12.43 -20.60 13.21
N GLY A 114 -12.80 -20.63 14.49
CA GLY A 114 -12.84 -21.86 15.30
C GLY A 114 -13.28 -21.61 16.73
N THR A 115 -13.07 -22.58 17.61
CA THR A 115 -13.48 -22.51 19.02
C THR A 115 -12.44 -21.75 19.84
N LEU A 116 -12.83 -20.64 20.47
CA LEU A 116 -11.99 -19.88 21.38
C LEU A 116 -11.89 -20.62 22.72
N THR A 117 -10.72 -21.18 22.99
CA THR A 117 -10.45 -21.97 24.19
C THR A 117 -8.94 -22.14 24.37
N ALA A 118 -8.51 -22.47 25.59
CA ALA A 118 -7.10 -22.57 25.89
C ALA A 118 -6.37 -23.61 25.02
N TYR A 119 -5.19 -23.25 24.55
CA TYR A 119 -4.24 -24.13 23.86
C TYR A 119 -2.84 -23.90 24.44
N PHE A 120 -2.14 -24.97 24.84
CA PHE A 120 -0.91 -24.90 25.67
C PHE A 120 -1.10 -24.17 27.01
N SER A 121 -2.28 -24.27 27.64
CA SER A 121 -2.61 -23.50 28.86
C SER A 121 -2.50 -21.97 28.67
N HIS A 122 -2.57 -21.51 27.42
CA HIS A 122 -2.58 -20.10 27.01
C HIS A 122 -3.90 -19.81 26.28
N PRO A 123 -4.42 -18.56 26.29
CA PRO A 123 -5.49 -18.16 25.38
C PRO A 123 -5.27 -18.66 23.94
N GLY A 124 -6.28 -19.31 23.37
CA GLY A 124 -6.13 -19.99 22.09
C GLY A 124 -7.39 -20.10 21.25
N LEU A 125 -7.22 -20.72 20.08
CA LEU A 125 -8.27 -21.09 19.15
C LEU A 125 -8.01 -22.51 18.65
N LYS A 126 -8.95 -23.42 18.90
CA LYS A 126 -8.88 -24.83 18.52
C LYS A 126 -9.96 -25.19 17.51
N SER A 127 -9.78 -26.34 16.85
CA SER A 127 -10.73 -26.88 15.89
C SER A 127 -11.13 -25.86 14.79
N PRO A 128 -10.16 -25.29 14.05
CA PRO A 128 -10.47 -24.31 13.01
C PRO A 128 -11.40 -24.90 11.96
N THR A 129 -12.50 -24.19 11.67
CA THR A 129 -13.46 -24.50 10.62
C THR A 129 -13.14 -23.75 9.32
N ALA A 130 -12.45 -22.62 9.40
CA ALA A 130 -11.93 -21.86 8.25
C ALA A 130 -10.56 -21.26 8.56
N MET A 131 -9.63 -21.31 7.60
CA MET A 131 -8.37 -20.57 7.63
C MET A 131 -8.10 -19.96 6.26
N SER A 132 -7.81 -18.67 6.22
CA SER A 132 -7.42 -17.96 5.00
C SER A 132 -6.21 -17.08 5.28
N LYS A 133 -5.28 -17.00 4.32
CA LYS A 133 -4.22 -16.00 4.35
C LYS A 133 -4.87 -14.64 4.12
N GLY A 134 -4.70 -13.72 5.04
CA GLY A 134 -4.95 -12.31 4.78
C GLY A 134 -3.87 -11.78 3.84
N THR A 135 -4.13 -10.68 3.16
CA THR A 135 -3.05 -9.91 2.55
C THR A 135 -2.07 -9.53 3.67
N THR A 136 -0.76 -9.66 3.43
CA THR A 136 0.38 -9.38 4.33
C THR A 136 0.47 -7.92 4.79
N THR A 137 -0.62 -7.17 4.67
CA THR A 137 -0.81 -5.77 5.01
C THR A 137 -1.33 -5.69 6.45
N PRO A 138 -0.60 -5.11 7.43
CA PRO A 138 -1.25 -4.28 8.46
C PRO A 138 -2.37 -3.51 7.77
N PRO A 139 -3.64 -3.54 8.25
CA PRO A 139 -4.54 -2.44 7.92
C PRO A 139 -3.73 -1.16 8.01
N ALA A 140 -3.81 -0.27 7.02
CA ALA A 140 -2.99 0.93 6.98
C ALA A 140 -2.94 1.61 8.37
N ASP A 141 -4.10 1.66 9.03
CA ASP A 141 -4.30 2.16 10.39
C ASP A 141 -3.37 1.55 11.46
N ASP A 142 -3.08 0.24 11.42
CA ASP A 142 -2.16 -0.39 12.37
C ASP A 142 -0.69 -0.03 12.08
N TYR A 143 -0.32 0.05 10.79
CA TYR A 143 1.01 0.49 10.37
C TYR A 143 1.29 1.94 10.81
N TYR A 144 0.24 2.76 10.86
CA TYR A 144 0.31 4.17 11.26
C TYR A 144 -0.15 4.46 12.69
N ALA A 145 -0.24 3.45 13.58
CA ALA A 145 -0.75 3.64 14.94
C ALA A 145 -0.06 4.78 15.72
N ALA A 146 1.27 4.96 15.55
CA ALA A 146 2.01 6.03 16.20
C ALA A 146 1.70 7.43 15.65
N ALA A 147 1.14 7.53 14.44
CA ALA A 147 0.72 8.78 13.81
C ALA A 147 -0.74 9.16 14.13
N ALA A 148 -1.52 8.25 14.72
CA ALA A 148 -2.93 8.46 14.99
C ALA A 148 -3.18 9.73 15.84
N GLY A 149 -4.09 10.58 15.36
CA GLY A 149 -4.49 11.82 16.04
C GLY A 149 -3.47 12.96 16.01
N LYS A 150 -2.32 12.80 15.34
CA LYS A 150 -1.31 13.86 15.16
C LYS A 150 -1.60 14.71 13.92
N SER A 151 -1.08 15.93 13.91
CA SER A 151 -1.10 16.84 12.75
C SER A 151 0.21 17.65 12.67
N GLY A 152 0.41 18.39 11.57
CA GLY A 152 1.56 19.28 11.37
C GLY A 152 2.91 18.60 11.57
N ALA A 153 3.84 19.28 12.23
CA ALA A 153 5.18 18.78 12.49
C ALA A 153 5.20 17.46 13.31
N ALA A 154 4.26 17.29 14.24
CA ALA A 154 4.17 16.05 15.04
C ALA A 154 3.77 14.84 14.18
N LEU A 155 2.86 15.05 13.21
CA LEU A 155 2.50 14.03 12.23
C LEU A 155 3.69 13.75 11.29
N LYS A 156 4.32 14.80 10.73
CA LYS A 156 5.50 14.67 9.85
C LYS A 156 6.59 13.81 10.50
N SER A 157 7.02 14.16 11.71
CA SER A 157 8.06 13.43 12.45
C SER A 157 7.65 11.99 12.77
N SER A 158 6.37 11.76 13.10
CA SER A 158 5.86 10.42 13.35
C SER A 158 5.89 9.56 12.08
N LEU A 159 5.47 10.11 10.95
CA LEU A 159 5.48 9.42 9.67
C LEU A 159 6.92 9.15 9.21
N HIS A 160 7.81 10.13 9.31
CA HIS A 160 9.24 9.97 9.03
C HIS A 160 9.80 8.74 9.77
N THR A 161 9.57 8.66 11.08
CA THR A 161 10.02 7.53 11.91
C THR A 161 9.42 6.19 11.46
N ILE A 162 8.12 6.16 11.13
CA ILE A 162 7.43 4.95 10.68
C ILE A 162 8.01 4.45 9.35
N ILE A 163 8.22 5.34 8.38
CA ILE A 163 8.59 4.97 7.01
C ILE A 163 10.10 4.80 6.81
N SER A 164 10.92 5.25 7.76
CA SER A 164 12.36 5.00 7.81
C SER A 164 12.71 3.68 8.50
N ASN A 165 11.93 3.28 9.51
CA ASN A 165 12.20 2.08 10.30
C ASN A 165 12.00 0.78 9.50
N GLY A 166 13.00 -0.09 9.50
CA GLY A 166 12.92 -1.41 8.87
C GLY A 166 12.89 -1.40 7.34
N MET A 167 13.08 -0.24 6.71
CA MET A 167 13.09 -0.10 5.26
C MET A 167 14.26 -0.90 4.65
N THR A 168 13.94 -1.80 3.73
CA THR A 168 14.94 -2.51 2.93
C THR A 168 15.43 -1.62 1.79
N LYS A 169 16.75 -1.46 1.69
CA LYS A 169 17.39 -0.67 0.65
C LYS A 169 17.70 -1.54 -0.57
N LEU A 170 17.31 -1.10 -1.75
CA LEU A 170 17.61 -1.79 -3.00
C LEU A 170 18.87 -1.22 -3.65
N SER A 171 19.63 -2.07 -4.33
CA SER A 171 20.66 -1.57 -5.24
C SER A 171 20.01 -0.96 -6.47
N TYR A 172 20.74 -0.05 -7.15
CA TYR A 172 20.24 0.59 -8.35
C TYR A 172 19.85 -0.43 -9.44
N ASP A 173 20.60 -1.52 -9.58
CA ASP A 173 20.28 -2.58 -10.54
C ASP A 173 19.04 -3.39 -10.14
N ALA A 174 18.80 -3.61 -8.85
CA ALA A 174 17.61 -4.32 -8.36
C ALA A 174 16.31 -3.55 -8.68
N VAL A 175 16.37 -2.22 -8.79
CA VAL A 175 15.23 -1.36 -9.18
C VAL A 175 14.62 -1.80 -10.52
N TRP A 176 15.44 -2.23 -11.50
CA TRP A 176 14.89 -2.67 -12.80
C TRP A 176 13.90 -3.81 -12.66
N ASN A 177 14.22 -4.79 -11.81
CA ASN A 177 13.36 -5.94 -11.60
C ASN A 177 12.13 -5.56 -10.77
N ALA A 178 12.27 -4.64 -9.83
CA ALA A 178 11.15 -4.13 -9.06
C ALA A 178 10.15 -3.36 -9.92
N LEU A 179 10.61 -2.43 -10.78
CA LEU A 179 9.72 -1.65 -11.66
C LEU A 179 8.95 -2.51 -12.65
N LYS A 180 9.53 -3.64 -13.09
CA LYS A 180 8.82 -4.63 -13.92
C LYS A 180 7.63 -5.29 -13.21
N VAL A 181 7.57 -5.22 -11.88
CA VAL A 181 6.48 -5.78 -11.07
C VAL A 181 5.55 -4.67 -10.57
N THR A 182 6.10 -3.60 -10.00
CA THR A 182 5.32 -2.50 -9.41
C THR A 182 4.49 -1.73 -10.42
N ASP A 183 4.97 -1.64 -11.66
CA ASP A 183 4.34 -0.86 -12.73
C ASP A 183 3.90 -1.76 -13.90
N GLN A 184 3.71 -3.07 -13.65
CA GLN A 184 3.22 -4.02 -14.65
C GLN A 184 1.87 -3.57 -15.22
N ASP A 185 1.75 -3.63 -16.54
CA ASP A 185 0.48 -3.38 -17.21
C ASP A 185 -0.54 -4.50 -16.86
N PRO A 186 -1.70 -4.16 -16.27
CA PRO A 186 -2.72 -5.14 -15.91
C PRO A 186 -3.35 -5.84 -17.13
N ALA A 187 -3.33 -5.21 -18.31
CA ALA A 187 -3.81 -5.80 -19.56
C ALA A 187 -2.74 -6.62 -20.28
N ASN A 188 -1.46 -6.44 -19.95
CA ASN A 188 -0.36 -7.17 -20.57
C ASN A 188 0.84 -7.34 -19.61
N ALA A 189 0.93 -8.52 -18.99
CA ALA A 189 1.99 -8.82 -18.03
C ALA A 189 3.43 -8.82 -18.61
N ALA A 190 3.60 -8.78 -19.94
CA ALA A 190 4.91 -8.60 -20.57
C ALA A 190 5.37 -7.13 -20.61
N ASN A 191 4.50 -6.19 -20.24
CA ASN A 191 4.72 -4.77 -20.33
C ASN A 191 4.68 -4.06 -18.96
N VAL A 192 5.17 -2.83 -18.93
CA VAL A 192 4.99 -1.84 -17.86
C VAL A 192 4.22 -0.63 -18.40
N ILE A 193 3.50 0.06 -17.52
CA ILE A 193 2.89 1.36 -17.83
C ILE A 193 3.87 2.48 -17.50
N LEU A 194 4.14 3.34 -18.47
CA LEU A 194 5.02 4.49 -18.32
C LEU A 194 4.27 5.66 -17.67
N LEU A 195 4.93 6.34 -16.73
CA LEU A 195 4.30 7.34 -15.86
C LEU A 195 3.61 8.48 -16.63
N TYR A 196 4.40 9.31 -17.30
CA TYR A 196 3.96 10.51 -18.02
C TYR A 196 3.30 10.17 -19.34
N SER A 197 3.92 9.33 -20.16
CA SER A 197 3.36 8.98 -21.47
C SER A 197 2.11 8.09 -21.39
N GLY A 198 1.92 7.35 -20.28
CA GLY A 198 0.82 6.41 -20.10
C GLY A 198 0.89 5.18 -21.02
N ALA A 199 1.98 5.04 -21.79
CA ALA A 199 2.13 3.98 -22.76
C ALA A 199 2.42 2.63 -22.09
N SER A 200 1.84 1.56 -22.63
CA SER A 200 2.23 0.19 -22.29
C SER A 200 3.47 -0.20 -23.10
N ARG A 201 4.56 -0.58 -22.41
CA ARG A 201 5.84 -0.88 -23.05
C ARG A 201 6.47 -2.18 -22.55
N ALA A 202 7.02 -2.95 -23.47
CA ALA A 202 7.68 -4.22 -23.15
C ALA A 202 8.73 -4.07 -22.05
N LYS A 203 8.69 -4.98 -21.08
CA LYS A 203 9.65 -5.08 -19.97
C LYS A 203 11.09 -5.26 -20.46
N THR A 204 11.27 -5.79 -21.66
CA THR A 204 12.58 -6.01 -22.31
C THR A 204 13.15 -4.76 -22.96
N LEU A 205 12.34 -3.73 -23.21
CA LEU A 205 12.80 -2.45 -23.77
C LEU A 205 13.28 -1.50 -22.67
N ASN A 206 13.99 -2.01 -21.67
CA ASN A 206 14.53 -1.21 -20.58
C ASN A 206 16.00 -0.84 -20.88
N GLY A 207 16.38 0.44 -20.81
CA GLY A 207 17.74 0.89 -21.14
C GLY A 207 17.81 2.37 -21.52
N GLY A 208 18.82 2.77 -22.29
CA GLY A 208 19.06 4.17 -22.66
C GLY A 208 18.78 4.55 -24.12
N ASN A 209 18.33 3.63 -24.96
CA ASN A 209 18.07 3.90 -26.38
C ASN A 209 16.72 4.58 -26.60
N ALA A 210 16.56 5.29 -27.71
CA ALA A 210 15.26 5.83 -28.13
C ALA A 210 14.23 4.69 -28.25
N GLY A 211 13.03 4.92 -27.71
CA GLY A 211 11.95 3.92 -27.66
C GLY A 211 12.08 2.92 -26.49
N ASN A 212 13.20 2.89 -25.77
CA ASN A 212 13.26 2.20 -24.49
C ASN A 212 12.54 3.00 -23.39
N TRP A 213 12.36 2.37 -22.24
CA TRP A 213 12.06 3.04 -20.99
C TRP A 213 13.27 3.01 -20.05
N ASN A 214 13.40 4.04 -19.23
CA ASN A 214 14.39 4.17 -18.17
C ASN A 214 13.71 4.47 -16.81
N ARG A 215 14.53 4.70 -15.79
CA ARG A 215 14.09 5.02 -14.42
C ARG A 215 13.90 6.53 -14.32
N GLU A 216 12.66 6.96 -14.26
CA GLU A 216 12.26 8.31 -13.88
C GLU A 216 12.45 8.50 -12.38
N HIS A 217 13.30 9.45 -12.01
CA HIS A 217 13.43 9.94 -10.64
C HIS A 217 12.45 11.10 -10.45
N VAL A 218 11.22 10.81 -10.02
CA VAL A 218 10.17 11.85 -9.90
C VAL A 218 10.64 13.03 -9.03
N TRP A 219 11.26 12.76 -7.89
CA TRP A 219 12.18 13.73 -7.29
C TRP A 219 13.51 13.69 -8.07
N ALA A 220 13.79 14.71 -8.88
CA ALA A 220 14.98 14.68 -9.73
C ALA A 220 16.26 14.67 -8.87
N LYS A 221 17.21 13.79 -9.21
CA LYS A 221 18.44 13.60 -8.42
C LYS A 221 19.26 14.86 -8.20
N SER A 222 19.21 15.80 -9.15
CA SER A 222 19.94 17.06 -9.05
C SER A 222 19.43 17.94 -7.91
N HIS A 223 18.14 17.83 -7.53
CA HIS A 223 17.56 18.51 -6.37
C HIS A 223 18.01 17.82 -5.08
N GLY A 224 19.28 18.02 -4.70
CA GLY A 224 19.91 17.41 -3.53
C GLY A 224 21.15 16.56 -3.82
N ASP A 225 21.53 16.37 -5.08
CA ASP A 225 22.74 15.65 -5.52
C ASP A 225 22.92 14.26 -4.88
N PHE A 226 21.84 13.54 -4.61
CA PHE A 226 21.89 12.24 -3.92
C PHE A 226 22.28 11.07 -4.84
N GLY A 227 22.41 11.32 -6.14
CA GLY A 227 22.89 10.34 -7.12
C GLY A 227 22.02 9.08 -7.23
N THR A 228 22.68 7.92 -7.34
CA THR A 228 22.03 6.60 -7.53
C THR A 228 22.45 5.58 -6.48
N ALA A 229 23.10 6.04 -5.41
CA ALA A 229 23.43 5.21 -4.28
C ALA A 229 22.16 4.73 -3.54
N THR A 230 22.29 3.63 -2.80
CA THR A 230 21.20 3.07 -1.99
C THR A 230 20.66 4.12 -1.03
N GLY A 231 19.35 4.38 -1.06
CA GLY A 231 18.72 5.49 -0.34
C GLY A 231 17.73 6.20 -1.26
N PRO A 232 17.67 7.55 -1.29
CA PRO A 232 16.73 8.27 -2.13
C PRO A 232 16.90 7.92 -3.62
N GLY A 233 18.13 7.70 -4.09
CA GLY A 233 18.43 7.34 -5.48
C GLY A 233 17.88 5.98 -5.95
N THR A 234 17.39 5.15 -5.03
CA THR A 234 16.91 3.78 -5.28
C THR A 234 15.52 3.52 -4.71
N ASP A 235 14.84 4.54 -4.18
CA ASP A 235 13.55 4.37 -3.52
C ASP A 235 12.41 4.22 -4.54
N LEU A 236 11.80 3.03 -4.54
CA LEU A 236 10.68 2.66 -5.40
C LEU A 236 9.46 3.54 -5.19
N HIS A 237 9.27 4.19 -4.03
CA HIS A 237 8.12 5.05 -3.85
C HIS A 237 8.13 6.26 -4.78
N HIS A 238 9.27 6.67 -5.34
CA HIS A 238 9.34 7.76 -6.32
C HIS A 238 9.96 7.38 -7.68
N LEU A 239 10.56 6.21 -7.80
CA LEU A 239 11.10 5.70 -9.06
C LEU A 239 10.00 5.09 -9.93
N ARG A 240 9.86 5.53 -11.18
CA ARG A 240 8.86 5.01 -12.13
C ARG A 240 9.51 4.64 -13.47
N PRO A 241 8.96 3.72 -14.26
CA PRO A 241 9.39 3.55 -15.63
C PRO A 241 8.86 4.70 -16.50
N GLU A 242 9.71 5.26 -17.37
CA GLU A 242 9.29 6.29 -18.34
C GLU A 242 10.05 6.17 -19.66
N ASP A 243 9.45 6.63 -20.75
CA ASP A 243 10.09 6.76 -22.04
C ASP A 243 11.37 7.60 -21.93
N VAL A 244 12.47 7.12 -22.51
CA VAL A 244 13.77 7.81 -22.42
C VAL A 244 13.70 9.26 -22.93
N ALA A 245 12.96 9.53 -24.01
CA ALA A 245 12.85 10.86 -24.57
C ALA A 245 11.95 11.76 -23.72
N VAL A 246 10.89 11.22 -23.13
CA VAL A 246 9.99 11.97 -22.24
C VAL A 246 10.68 12.29 -20.91
N ASN A 247 11.40 11.34 -20.32
CA ASN A 247 12.21 11.56 -19.12
C ASN A 247 13.27 12.65 -19.40
N ALA A 248 13.98 12.57 -20.53
CA ALA A 248 14.95 13.61 -20.92
C ALA A 248 14.29 14.99 -21.14
N LEU A 249 13.05 15.05 -21.63
CA LEU A 249 12.30 16.29 -21.79
C LEU A 249 11.85 16.89 -20.45
N ARG A 250 11.49 16.04 -19.48
CA ARG A 250 11.15 16.44 -18.12
C ARG A 250 12.37 16.98 -17.37
N ASP A 251 13.55 16.41 -17.61
CA ASP A 251 14.84 16.87 -17.07
C ASP A 251 14.81 16.97 -15.52
N ASN A 252 15.29 18.08 -14.96
CA ASN A 252 15.23 18.39 -13.53
C ASN A 252 14.15 19.41 -13.17
N LYS A 253 13.18 19.61 -14.05
CA LYS A 253 12.14 20.63 -13.87
C LYS A 253 11.32 20.36 -12.62
N ASP A 254 10.93 21.47 -11.99
CA ASP A 254 9.96 21.46 -10.90
C ASP A 254 8.58 21.04 -11.43
N PHE A 255 7.67 20.71 -10.52
CA PHE A 255 6.29 20.40 -10.90
C PHE A 255 5.41 21.63 -10.78
N ASP A 256 4.68 21.98 -11.84
CA ASP A 256 3.72 23.09 -11.88
C ASP A 256 2.76 22.90 -13.08
N THR A 257 1.97 23.91 -13.43
CA THR A 257 1.07 23.93 -14.60
C THR A 257 1.78 23.79 -15.94
N GLY A 258 3.11 23.88 -16.01
CA GLY A 258 3.82 23.84 -17.28
C GLY A 258 3.36 24.98 -18.20
N GLY A 259 3.61 24.81 -19.50
CA GLY A 259 3.17 25.75 -20.53
C GLY A 259 2.64 25.04 -21.77
N SER A 260 3.54 24.60 -22.64
CA SER A 260 3.18 23.99 -23.92
C SER A 260 3.07 22.48 -23.81
N ALA A 261 2.26 21.85 -24.68
CA ALA A 261 2.11 20.41 -24.70
C ALA A 261 3.48 19.70 -24.89
N ALA A 262 3.76 18.72 -24.06
CA ALA A 262 5.00 17.96 -24.10
C ALA A 262 4.99 16.93 -25.23
N THR A 263 5.97 17.01 -26.13
CA THR A 263 6.13 16.08 -27.26
C THR A 263 6.33 14.65 -26.75
N GLY A 264 5.56 13.69 -27.29
CA GLY A 264 5.67 12.27 -26.91
C GLY A 264 4.97 11.89 -25.61
N ALA A 265 4.38 12.84 -24.89
CA ALA A 265 3.64 12.60 -23.64
C ALA A 265 2.29 13.35 -23.63
N PRO A 266 1.27 12.86 -24.36
CA PRO A 266 -0.01 13.54 -24.49
C PRO A 266 -0.66 13.87 -23.13
N GLY A 267 -1.17 15.09 -23.01
CA GLY A 267 -1.80 15.60 -21.79
C GLY A 267 -0.82 16.06 -20.70
N ASN A 268 0.49 15.97 -20.95
CA ASN A 268 1.51 16.60 -20.11
C ASN A 268 1.91 17.93 -20.76
N TYR A 269 2.36 18.89 -19.93
CA TYR A 269 2.79 20.21 -20.38
C TYR A 269 4.15 20.55 -19.79
N THR A 270 4.92 21.36 -20.50
CA THR A 270 6.24 21.79 -20.04
C THR A 270 6.58 23.19 -20.55
N ASP A 271 7.40 23.88 -19.79
CA ASP A 271 8.04 25.14 -20.18
C ASP A 271 9.53 25.11 -19.79
N ALA A 272 10.11 26.27 -19.48
CA ALA A 272 11.54 26.41 -19.21
C ALA A 272 11.97 25.71 -17.92
N ASP A 273 11.14 25.76 -16.88
CA ASP A 273 11.49 25.34 -15.51
C ASP A 273 10.49 24.36 -14.90
N SER A 274 9.36 24.10 -15.55
CA SER A 274 8.31 23.26 -14.99
C SER A 274 7.75 22.17 -15.90
N TRP A 275 7.20 21.14 -15.25
CA TRP A 275 6.49 20.02 -15.85
C TRP A 275 5.11 19.84 -15.19
N GLU A 276 4.08 19.78 -16.01
CA GLU A 276 2.73 19.37 -15.60
C GLU A 276 2.48 17.94 -16.07
N PRO A 277 2.30 16.97 -15.15
CA PRO A 277 1.95 15.63 -15.55
C PRO A 277 0.49 15.57 -16.03
N ARG A 278 0.17 14.58 -16.86
CA ARG A 278 -1.23 14.32 -17.27
C ARG A 278 -2.13 14.08 -16.06
N ASN A 279 -3.40 14.48 -16.18
CA ASN A 279 -4.37 14.44 -15.07
C ASN A 279 -4.46 13.11 -14.31
N ALA A 280 -4.26 11.98 -14.99
CA ALA A 280 -4.38 10.65 -14.40
C ALA A 280 -3.16 10.19 -13.58
N VAL A 281 -2.13 11.02 -13.42
CA VAL A 281 -0.99 10.75 -12.51
C VAL A 281 -0.56 12.00 -11.73
N LYS A 282 -1.41 13.03 -11.68
CA LYS A 282 -1.11 14.29 -10.98
C LYS A 282 -0.99 14.06 -9.48
N GLY A 283 -1.93 13.28 -8.93
CA GLY A 283 -1.96 12.90 -7.53
C GLY A 283 -0.84 11.94 -7.18
N ASP A 284 -0.56 10.97 -8.06
CA ASP A 284 0.59 10.06 -7.93
C ASP A 284 1.87 10.87 -7.73
N VAL A 285 2.16 11.80 -8.64
CA VAL A 285 3.36 12.66 -8.57
C VAL A 285 3.38 13.43 -7.26
N ALA A 286 2.27 14.07 -6.88
CA ALA A 286 2.20 14.82 -5.62
C ALA A 286 2.53 13.96 -4.40
N ARG A 287 1.95 12.76 -4.29
CA ARG A 287 2.17 11.84 -3.17
C ARG A 287 3.58 11.26 -3.15
N MET A 288 4.20 11.05 -4.32
CA MET A 288 5.62 10.66 -4.39
C MET A 288 6.53 11.78 -3.88
N ILE A 289 6.23 13.05 -4.21
CA ILE A 289 7.00 14.20 -3.73
C ILE A 289 6.83 14.42 -2.22
N PHE A 290 5.60 14.39 -1.71
CA PHE A 290 5.35 14.49 -0.27
C PHE A 290 6.05 13.37 0.51
N TYR A 291 6.01 12.14 -0.02
CA TYR A 291 6.73 11.02 0.58
C TYR A 291 8.23 11.28 0.67
N MET A 292 8.87 11.73 -0.41
CA MET A 292 10.31 11.99 -0.41
C MET A 292 10.69 13.04 0.62
N ALA A 293 9.90 14.11 0.75
CA ALA A 293 10.13 15.18 1.70
C ALA A 293 9.90 14.80 3.18
N VAL A 294 9.11 13.75 3.45
CA VAL A 294 8.94 13.21 4.81
C VAL A 294 9.91 12.07 5.08
N ARG A 295 10.26 11.26 4.08
CA ARG A 295 11.21 10.17 4.28
C ARG A 295 12.61 10.72 4.51
N TYR A 296 13.06 11.70 3.75
CA TYR A 296 14.45 12.16 3.77
C TYR A 296 14.56 13.57 4.38
N GLU A 297 14.51 13.66 5.72
CA GLU A 297 14.58 14.93 6.48
C GLU A 297 16.02 15.33 6.89
N GLY A 298 17.04 14.70 6.29
CA GLY A 298 18.44 15.06 6.54
C GLY A 298 19.11 14.44 7.77
N ASP A 299 18.40 13.58 8.50
CA ASP A 299 18.90 12.94 9.73
C ASP A 299 19.53 11.55 9.52
N ASP A 300 19.46 11.00 8.31
CA ASP A 300 19.96 9.65 7.96
C ASP A 300 21.08 9.65 6.88
N ALA A 301 21.95 10.67 6.93
CA ALA A 301 23.10 10.92 6.04
C ALA A 301 22.75 11.27 4.58
N TRP A 302 21.47 11.42 4.28
CA TRP A 302 20.97 11.96 3.02
C TRP A 302 20.68 13.46 3.13
N PRO A 303 20.51 14.18 2.02
CA PRO A 303 20.06 15.56 2.03
C PRO A 303 18.66 15.68 2.67
N ASP A 304 18.41 16.82 3.32
CA ASP A 304 17.07 17.22 3.77
C ASP A 304 16.25 17.68 2.56
N LEU A 305 15.38 16.78 2.06
CA LEU A 305 14.52 17.02 0.91
C LEU A 305 13.28 17.79 1.36
N GLU A 306 13.07 18.98 0.80
CA GLU A 306 11.96 19.84 1.20
C GLU A 306 11.10 20.27 0.01
N VAL A 307 9.77 20.22 0.16
CA VAL A 307 8.86 20.82 -0.81
C VAL A 307 8.85 22.33 -0.60
N ASP A 308 9.04 23.10 -1.66
CA ASP A 308 9.04 24.57 -1.66
C ASP A 308 7.85 25.12 -2.46
N ASN A 309 7.57 26.42 -2.36
CA ASN A 309 6.52 27.09 -3.13
C ASN A 309 7.07 27.94 -4.29
N ALA A 310 8.36 27.81 -4.60
CA ALA A 310 9.01 28.44 -5.74
C ALA A 310 9.65 27.40 -6.65
N THR A 311 9.65 27.67 -7.96
CA THR A 311 10.51 26.95 -8.90
C THR A 311 11.90 27.57 -8.77
N THR A 312 12.81 26.89 -8.06
CA THR A 312 14.08 27.51 -7.66
C THR A 312 15.22 27.19 -8.62
N GLY A 313 15.09 26.14 -9.43
CA GLY A 313 16.18 25.65 -10.27
C GLY A 313 17.44 25.29 -9.45
N GLY A 314 18.41 24.64 -10.09
CA GLY A 314 19.71 24.36 -9.46
C GLY A 314 19.76 23.05 -8.66
N SER A 315 20.61 23.00 -7.63
CA SER A 315 20.99 21.76 -6.91
C SER A 315 20.58 21.71 -5.44
N ALA A 316 19.86 22.72 -4.96
CA ALA A 316 19.31 22.68 -3.61
C ALA A 316 18.37 21.47 -3.47
N PRO A 317 18.28 20.84 -2.29
CA PRO A 317 17.37 19.72 -2.04
C PRO A 317 15.91 20.18 -1.90
N ARG A 318 15.45 21.03 -2.83
CA ARG A 318 14.11 21.60 -2.81
C ARG A 318 13.39 21.31 -4.11
N LEU A 319 12.12 20.96 -4.04
CA LEU A 319 11.28 20.77 -5.23
C LEU A 319 10.01 21.62 -5.12
N GLY A 320 9.74 22.37 -6.18
CA GLY A 320 8.82 23.51 -6.17
C GLY A 320 7.33 23.22 -6.35
N LYS A 321 6.58 24.28 -6.07
CA LYS A 321 5.11 24.53 -6.10
C LYS A 321 4.26 23.58 -5.26
N LEU A 322 4.50 23.62 -3.95
CA LEU A 322 3.65 23.04 -2.92
C LEU A 322 2.13 23.25 -3.16
N SER A 323 1.74 24.46 -3.54
CA SER A 323 0.33 24.78 -3.84
C SER A 323 -0.26 23.94 -4.98
N ALA A 324 0.51 23.70 -6.06
CA ALA A 324 0.09 22.83 -7.16
C ALA A 324 0.02 21.36 -6.71
N LEU A 325 1.01 20.89 -5.95
CA LEU A 325 1.05 19.51 -5.45
C LEU A 325 -0.12 19.19 -4.51
N LEU A 326 -0.48 20.11 -3.60
CA LEU A 326 -1.64 19.95 -2.73
C LEU A 326 -2.96 19.91 -3.52
N GLN A 327 -3.07 20.78 -4.54
CA GLN A 327 -4.22 20.78 -5.43
C GLN A 327 -4.34 19.46 -6.19
N TRP A 328 -3.24 18.97 -6.76
CA TRP A 328 -3.20 17.72 -7.51
C TRP A 328 -3.53 16.49 -6.65
N ASN A 329 -3.01 16.43 -5.43
CA ASN A 329 -3.35 15.35 -4.49
C ASN A 329 -4.86 15.31 -4.19
N THR A 330 -5.53 16.47 -4.19
CA THR A 330 -6.99 16.55 -3.98
C THR A 330 -7.78 16.20 -5.25
N GLN A 331 -7.31 16.63 -6.41
CA GLN A 331 -8.00 16.43 -7.69
C GLN A 331 -7.89 15.00 -8.23
N ASP A 332 -6.79 14.31 -7.90
CA ASP A 332 -6.48 12.96 -8.36
C ASP A 332 -6.23 12.06 -7.13
N PRO A 333 -7.29 11.57 -6.47
CA PRO A 333 -7.16 10.73 -5.28
C PRO A 333 -6.53 9.36 -5.62
N PRO A 334 -5.94 8.65 -4.65
CA PRO A 334 -5.31 7.37 -4.91
C PRO A 334 -6.23 6.38 -5.61
N ASP A 335 -5.75 5.76 -6.68
CA ASP A 335 -6.49 4.77 -7.43
C ASP A 335 -6.11 3.33 -7.02
N ALA A 336 -6.70 2.34 -7.70
CA ALA A 336 -6.41 0.94 -7.39
C ALA A 336 -4.99 0.52 -7.80
N ALA A 337 -4.43 1.09 -8.88
CA ALA A 337 -3.10 0.77 -9.35
C ALA A 337 -2.04 1.33 -8.40
N GLU A 338 -2.21 2.56 -7.94
CA GLU A 338 -1.32 3.24 -7.01
C GLU A 338 -1.33 2.55 -5.63
N ARG A 339 -2.51 2.21 -5.10
CA ARG A 339 -2.61 1.41 -3.85
C ARG A 339 -1.95 0.04 -3.98
N ASN A 340 -2.15 -0.64 -5.11
CA ASN A 340 -1.51 -1.93 -5.37
C ASN A 340 0.02 -1.79 -5.46
N ARG A 341 0.51 -0.72 -6.09
CA ARG A 341 1.94 -0.39 -6.15
C ARG A 341 2.54 -0.20 -4.76
N ASN A 342 1.90 0.64 -3.92
CA ASN A 342 2.31 0.85 -2.52
C ASN A 342 2.36 -0.48 -1.75
N GLN A 343 1.36 -1.35 -1.97
CA GLN A 343 1.27 -2.67 -1.37
C GLN A 343 2.39 -3.63 -1.80
N ILE A 344 2.74 -3.65 -3.09
CA ILE A 344 3.83 -4.48 -3.63
C ILE A 344 5.17 -4.02 -3.04
N ILE A 345 5.43 -2.72 -3.01
CA ILE A 345 6.65 -2.16 -2.43
C ILE A 345 6.79 -2.58 -0.96
N TYR A 346 5.69 -2.45 -0.20
CA TYR A 346 5.65 -2.86 1.20
C TYR A 346 5.88 -4.37 1.40
N THR A 347 5.28 -5.23 0.59
CA THR A 347 5.33 -6.68 0.87
C THR A 347 6.54 -7.38 0.29
N SER A 348 7.09 -6.87 -0.80
CA SER A 348 8.02 -7.63 -1.63
C SER A 348 9.38 -6.96 -1.79
N TYR A 349 9.53 -5.67 -1.47
CA TYR A 349 10.73 -4.91 -1.82
C TYR A 349 11.32 -4.10 -0.67
N GLN A 350 10.66 -3.04 -0.23
CA GLN A 350 11.24 -2.07 0.70
C GLN A 350 10.64 -2.10 2.10
N HIS A 351 9.51 -2.79 2.28
CA HIS A 351 8.90 -2.97 3.60
C HIS A 351 8.50 -1.69 4.34
N ASN A 352 8.38 -0.59 3.59
CA ASN A 352 7.76 0.65 4.03
C ASN A 352 6.65 1.08 3.07
N ARG A 353 5.75 1.95 3.55
CA ARG A 353 4.58 2.44 2.80
C ARG A 353 4.69 3.94 2.54
N ASN A 354 4.14 4.40 1.43
CA ASN A 354 3.89 5.82 1.22
C ASN A 354 2.61 6.24 1.97
N PRO A 355 2.72 7.05 3.05
CA PRO A 355 1.58 7.42 3.88
C PRO A 355 0.58 8.29 3.15
N PHE A 356 0.99 9.01 2.12
CA PHE A 356 0.10 9.87 1.35
C PHE A 356 -0.77 9.07 0.36
N ILE A 357 -0.39 7.82 0.03
CA ILE A 357 -1.25 6.92 -0.75
C ILE A 357 -2.34 6.30 0.14
N ASP A 358 -1.98 5.96 1.38
CA ASP A 358 -2.92 5.33 2.32
C ASP A 358 -3.83 6.36 3.03
N HIS A 359 -3.28 7.56 3.31
CA HIS A 359 -3.93 8.70 3.97
C HIS A 359 -3.63 10.00 3.21
N PRO A 360 -4.24 10.21 2.02
CA PRO A 360 -4.00 11.40 1.19
C PRO A 360 -4.33 12.71 1.90
N GLU A 361 -5.22 12.70 2.88
CA GLU A 361 -5.57 13.85 3.73
C GLU A 361 -4.40 14.38 4.57
N TRP A 362 -3.39 13.54 4.87
CA TRP A 362 -2.24 13.95 5.66
C TRP A 362 -1.32 14.91 4.93
N ALA A 363 -1.36 14.96 3.59
CA ALA A 363 -0.61 15.95 2.83
C ALA A 363 -1.04 17.38 3.24
N ALA A 364 -2.34 17.65 3.25
CA ALA A 364 -2.86 18.93 3.73
C ALA A 364 -2.61 19.14 5.22
N SER A 365 -2.66 18.09 6.04
CA SER A 365 -2.38 18.23 7.47
C SER A 365 -0.93 18.60 7.81
N ILE A 366 0.02 18.31 6.93
CA ILE A 366 1.45 18.57 7.14
C ILE A 366 1.89 19.84 6.41
N PHE A 367 1.42 20.04 5.17
CA PHE A 367 1.92 21.08 4.28
C PHE A 367 0.89 22.17 3.93
N GLY A 368 -0.37 22.02 4.35
CA GLY A 368 -1.48 22.90 4.00
C GLY A 368 -1.71 24.11 4.91
#